data_AF-A0A380YPB9-F1
#
_entry.id   AF-A0A380YPB9-F1
#
_cell.length_a   1.000
_cell.length_b   1.000
_cell.length_c   1.000
_cell.angle_alpha   90.00
_cell.angle_beta   90.00
_cell.angle_gamma   90.00
#
_symmetry.space_group_name_H-M   'P 1'
#
loop_
_entity.id
_entity.type
_entity.pdbx_description
1 polymer ?
#
loop_
_entity_poly.entity_id
_entity_poly.type
_entity_poly.pdbx_seq_one_letter_code
_entity_poly.pdbx_strand_id
1 'polypeptide(L)'
;MKKRKNYILLLLLLCQTVVWAQGTDRVAAIREKLFNPDSKDVLVVSHRGDWRNACENSVEAVRNASRMGVDIVEIDLGRTKDGELIVMHDDKVDRTTTGKGYVKDLTLAEIKQLRLRNGCNIKTIYKVPTLEEVLLEAKGKVMLNLDKAFDYFHQVYELLEKTGTADLVIMKSNAPAEDVQRDYGKYLDKVIFMPKVNLDDEDAIRKLNDYLRILKPVAIEFKFAHDTNPLPYEVKRIMAGKSRIWYNTLWDTHAGGHDDDCSLVNPDKGYGYLIENLGATILQTDRPAYLIDYLKHKSKVMDCERDWTYLQSENEFQAPFVPHLQVEECFLKGKKNPQTNEDGMIVTPYFAAVIDGATAKSTFTYEGKKTGRLAMELALEAIRNFPKDIDAADAIRRITERIYDFYVQHNLLDELKAEPGKRFTANGVIYSYARNEVWQVGDCQCIIDNLYSSNEKEIDAIMADVRAVVNEVALLGGATMKDLESHDPGREFIYPFLQKQALLQNCPIQGQPFSFSVFDGFPVQMERVKVFSVGDAKEVVLASDGYPHLYSTLYASECYLADILEKDPLCIRLYKSTKGIQEGNCSFDDRAYLKIRINR
;
A
#
# COMPACT_ATOMS: atom_id res chain seq x y z
N MET A 1 5.46 61.84 51.77
CA MET A 1 5.67 60.81 52.82
C MET A 1 4.51 59.82 52.84
N LYS A 2 4.65 58.64 52.21
CA LYS A 2 3.92 57.38 52.52
C LYS A 2 4.43 56.24 51.60
N LYS A 3 5.34 55.45 52.18
CA LYS A 3 5.57 53.99 52.14
C LYS A 3 5.29 53.17 50.86
N ARG A 4 6.21 52.18 50.68
CA ARG A 4 6.14 50.85 50.02
C ARG A 4 6.67 50.83 48.57
N LYS A 5 7.56 49.92 48.14
CA LYS A 5 7.91 48.55 48.60
C LYS A 5 9.29 48.14 48.03
N ASN A 6 10.17 47.63 48.90
CA ASN A 6 11.19 46.64 48.54
C ASN A 6 10.52 45.27 48.49
N TYR A 7 10.55 44.60 47.35
CA TYR A 7 10.49 43.13 47.20
C TYR A 7 11.11 42.77 45.85
N ILE A 8 12.45 42.84 45.78
CA ILE A 8 13.26 42.22 44.72
C ILE A 8 13.97 41.06 45.42
N LEU A 9 13.35 39.88 45.41
CA LEU A 9 13.96 38.53 45.46
C LEU A 9 12.86 37.49 45.66
N LEU A 10 13.03 36.33 45.02
CA LEU A 10 12.16 35.14 45.01
C LEU A 10 10.89 35.20 44.15
N LEU A 11 11.03 34.91 42.85
CA LEU A 11 10.11 34.07 42.06
C LEU A 11 10.66 33.86 40.63
N LEU A 12 11.89 33.33 40.55
CA LEU A 12 12.55 32.93 39.29
C LEU A 12 13.15 31.52 39.42
N LEU A 13 12.40 30.62 40.06
CA LEU A 13 12.62 29.18 40.08
C LEU A 13 11.24 28.51 40.07
N LEU A 14 11.09 27.47 39.25
CA LEU A 14 9.86 26.72 38.93
C LEU A 14 9.03 27.26 37.76
N CYS A 15 9.58 27.16 36.55
CA CYS A 15 8.88 26.52 35.44
C CYS A 15 9.87 26.24 34.30
N GLN A 16 10.85 25.36 34.56
CA GLN A 16 11.41 24.57 33.48
C GLN A 16 10.43 23.42 33.26
N THR A 17 9.41 23.63 32.43
CA THR A 17 8.75 22.50 31.79
C THR A 17 9.81 21.88 30.90
N VAL A 18 10.41 20.80 31.39
CA VAL A 18 11.11 19.85 30.54
C VAL A 18 10.07 19.37 29.53
N VAL A 19 10.16 19.90 28.31
CA VAL A 19 9.51 19.29 27.16
C VAL A 19 10.24 17.98 26.95
N TRP A 20 9.76 16.93 27.62
CA TRP A 20 10.05 15.58 27.19
C TRP A 20 9.43 15.47 25.81
N ALA A 21 10.27 15.41 24.78
CA ALA A 21 9.87 14.88 23.50
C ALA A 21 9.45 13.42 23.73
N GLN A 22 8.17 13.21 24.08
CA GLN A 22 7.56 11.90 23.96
C GLN A 22 7.37 11.67 22.46
N GLY A 23 8.44 11.22 21.79
CA GLY A 23 8.24 10.38 20.63
C GLY A 23 7.44 9.18 21.12
N THR A 24 6.20 9.05 20.65
CA THR A 24 5.36 7.89 20.95
C THR A 24 6.15 6.64 20.57
N ASP A 25 6.52 5.82 21.56
CA ASP A 25 7.18 4.54 21.33
C ASP A 25 6.21 3.67 20.51
N ARG A 26 6.53 3.43 19.24
CA ARG A 26 5.68 2.67 18.32
C ARG A 26 5.39 1.27 18.87
N VAL A 27 6.33 0.68 19.61
CA VAL A 27 6.14 -0.62 20.25
C VAL A 27 5.03 -0.55 21.30
N ALA A 28 4.93 0.55 22.06
CA ALA A 28 3.86 0.73 23.03
C ALA A 28 2.48 0.79 22.36
N ALA A 29 2.36 1.48 21.21
CA ALA A 29 1.10 1.55 20.45
C ALA A 29 0.70 0.17 19.87
N ILE A 30 1.67 -0.61 19.37
CA ILE A 30 1.41 -1.98 18.89
C ILE A 30 0.95 -2.86 20.06
N ARG A 31 1.62 -2.76 21.22
CA ARG A 31 1.24 -3.50 22.43
C ARG A 31 -0.17 -3.15 22.90
N GLU A 32 -0.54 -1.89 22.95
CA GLU A 32 -1.89 -1.47 23.33
C GLU A 32 -2.95 -2.20 22.49
N LYS A 33 -2.73 -2.28 21.17
CA LYS A 33 -3.60 -3.05 20.27
C LYS A 33 -3.53 -4.55 20.57
N LEU A 34 -2.34 -5.12 20.70
CA LEU A 34 -2.13 -6.56 20.93
C LEU A 34 -2.79 -7.05 22.23
N PHE A 35 -2.71 -6.28 23.31
CA PHE A 35 -3.28 -6.63 24.61
C PHE A 35 -4.80 -6.41 24.70
N ASN A 36 -5.41 -5.73 23.72
CA ASN A 36 -6.86 -5.53 23.66
C ASN A 36 -7.52 -6.66 22.83
N PRO A 37 -8.17 -7.65 23.45
CA PRO A 37 -8.81 -8.76 22.75
C PRO A 37 -10.02 -8.34 21.91
N ASP A 38 -10.59 -7.16 22.15
CA ASP A 38 -11.74 -6.63 21.41
C ASP A 38 -11.32 -5.71 20.25
N SER A 39 -10.02 -5.41 20.11
CA SER A 39 -9.50 -4.59 19.03
C SER A 39 -9.83 -5.18 17.65
N LYS A 40 -10.40 -4.34 16.78
CA LYS A 40 -10.71 -4.66 15.39
C LYS A 40 -9.56 -4.39 14.43
N ASP A 41 -8.51 -3.71 14.89
CA ASP A 41 -7.32 -3.46 14.09
C ASP A 41 -6.63 -4.78 13.74
N VAL A 42 -6.34 -5.02 12.46
CA VAL A 42 -5.56 -6.20 12.08
C VAL A 42 -4.07 -5.87 12.19
N LEU A 43 -3.34 -6.58 13.04
CA LEU A 43 -1.89 -6.45 13.14
C LEU A 43 -1.21 -7.24 12.03
N VAL A 44 -0.25 -6.60 11.35
CA VAL A 44 0.51 -7.22 10.26
C VAL A 44 1.81 -7.80 10.79
N VAL A 45 2.05 -9.07 10.45
CA VAL A 45 3.29 -9.78 10.76
C VAL A 45 4.06 -10.11 9.49
N SER A 46 5.31 -9.70 9.43
CA SER A 46 6.23 -9.99 8.32
C SER A 46 7.04 -11.25 8.66
N HIS A 47 6.77 -12.35 7.96
CA HIS A 47 7.46 -13.64 8.17
C HIS A 47 8.92 -13.54 7.73
N ARG A 48 9.86 -13.83 8.63
CA ARG A 48 11.32 -13.68 8.42
C ARG A 48 11.78 -12.28 7.97
N GLY A 49 10.98 -11.25 8.26
CA GLY A 49 11.15 -9.89 7.74
C GLY A 49 10.79 -9.72 6.26
N ASP A 50 11.05 -8.54 5.71
CA ASP A 50 10.71 -8.22 4.31
C ASP A 50 11.67 -8.88 3.30
N TRP A 51 11.65 -10.21 3.24
CA TRP A 51 12.58 -11.03 2.44
C TRP A 51 12.33 -10.93 0.93
N ARG A 52 11.20 -10.37 0.50
CA ARG A 52 10.97 -10.04 -0.91
C ARG A 52 11.87 -8.90 -1.38
N ASN A 53 12.32 -8.04 -0.47
CA ASN A 53 13.18 -6.88 -0.77
C ASN A 53 14.55 -6.94 -0.07
N ALA A 54 14.81 -7.92 0.79
CA ALA A 54 16.06 -8.15 1.50
C ALA A 54 16.34 -9.65 1.68
N CYS A 55 17.45 -10.03 2.32
CA CYS A 55 17.66 -11.43 2.69
C CYS A 55 16.73 -11.80 3.85
N GLU A 56 16.10 -12.98 3.82
CA GLU A 56 15.31 -13.47 4.97
C GLU A 56 16.15 -13.47 6.26
N ASN A 57 15.50 -13.25 7.41
CA ASN A 57 16.15 -13.32 8.73
C ASN A 57 17.39 -12.40 8.85
N SER A 58 17.33 -11.22 8.23
CA SER A 58 18.40 -10.21 8.27
C SER A 58 17.97 -8.93 9.00
N VAL A 59 18.96 -8.16 9.47
CA VAL A 59 18.73 -6.82 10.05
C VAL A 59 18.07 -5.90 9.01
N GLU A 60 18.43 -6.03 7.75
CA GLU A 60 17.86 -5.26 6.65
C GLU A 60 16.40 -5.58 6.40
N ALA A 61 16.02 -6.86 6.44
CA ALA A 61 14.63 -7.29 6.30
C ALA A 61 13.76 -6.77 7.46
N VAL A 62 14.28 -6.79 8.69
CA VAL A 62 13.61 -6.21 9.87
C VAL A 62 13.45 -4.70 9.73
N ARG A 63 14.51 -4.00 9.28
CA ARG A 63 14.50 -2.55 9.06
C ARG A 63 13.49 -2.15 7.97
N ASN A 64 13.46 -2.88 6.87
CA ASN A 64 12.52 -2.64 5.77
C ASN A 64 11.08 -2.84 6.22
N ALA A 65 10.78 -3.97 6.86
CA ALA A 65 9.45 -4.25 7.43
C ALA A 65 9.01 -3.16 8.41
N SER A 66 9.91 -2.75 9.32
CA SER A 66 9.63 -1.67 10.25
C SER A 66 9.29 -0.36 9.55
N ARG A 67 10.07 0.06 8.54
CA ARG A 67 9.81 1.30 7.76
C ARG A 67 8.50 1.26 6.98
N MET A 68 8.09 0.09 6.53
CA MET A 68 6.86 -0.13 5.75
C MET A 68 5.58 0.01 6.58
N GLY A 69 5.68 -0.09 7.90
CA GLY A 69 4.52 -0.03 8.79
C GLY A 69 4.11 -1.38 9.38
N VAL A 70 4.90 -2.45 9.20
CA VAL A 70 4.65 -3.76 9.83
C VAL A 70 4.68 -3.65 11.35
N ASP A 71 3.74 -4.29 12.03
CA ASP A 71 3.60 -4.26 13.49
C ASP A 71 4.56 -5.24 14.19
N ILE A 72 4.67 -6.46 13.65
CA ILE A 72 5.49 -7.54 14.21
C ILE A 72 6.36 -8.14 13.10
N VAL A 73 7.65 -8.38 13.36
CA VAL A 73 8.49 -9.18 12.47
C VAL A 73 8.72 -10.54 13.11
N GLU A 74 8.34 -11.60 12.43
CA GLU A 74 8.69 -12.95 12.85
C GLU A 74 10.12 -13.25 12.39
N ILE A 75 10.90 -13.89 13.25
CA ILE A 75 12.25 -14.34 12.95
C ILE A 75 12.52 -15.72 13.57
N ASP A 76 13.39 -16.49 12.90
CA ASP A 76 13.77 -17.83 13.31
C ASP A 76 15.10 -17.87 14.04
N LEU A 77 15.22 -18.67 15.09
CA LEU A 77 16.49 -18.84 15.81
C LEU A 77 17.24 -20.13 15.46
N GLY A 78 18.57 -20.00 15.41
CA GLY A 78 19.51 -21.11 15.44
C GLY A 78 20.59 -20.88 16.51
N ARG A 79 21.20 -21.97 17.00
CA ARG A 79 22.29 -21.90 17.98
C ARG A 79 23.59 -22.44 17.41
N THR A 80 24.64 -21.63 17.48
CA THR A 80 25.97 -21.98 16.97
C THR A 80 26.68 -22.99 17.87
N LYS A 81 27.80 -23.55 17.39
CA LYS A 81 28.66 -24.47 18.14
C LYS A 81 29.14 -23.93 19.48
N ASP A 82 29.49 -22.65 19.50
CA ASP A 82 29.93 -21.90 20.69
C ASP A 82 28.77 -21.36 21.52
N GLY A 83 27.53 -21.71 21.16
CA GLY A 83 26.34 -21.48 21.97
C GLY A 83 25.64 -20.14 21.74
N GLU A 84 26.07 -19.34 20.77
CA GLU A 84 25.48 -18.04 20.42
C GLU A 84 24.17 -18.20 19.66
N LEU A 85 23.21 -17.29 19.88
CA LEU A 85 21.94 -17.27 19.16
C LEU A 85 22.05 -16.39 17.91
N ILE A 86 21.77 -16.99 16.77
CA ILE A 86 21.72 -16.32 15.47
C ILE A 86 20.31 -16.38 14.90
N VAL A 87 20.04 -15.52 13.93
CA VAL A 87 18.78 -15.53 13.19
C VAL A 87 18.94 -16.34 11.91
N MET A 88 18.29 -17.51 11.85
CA MET A 88 18.40 -18.49 10.77
C MET A 88 17.26 -19.49 10.85
N HIS A 89 16.54 -19.68 9.74
CA HIS A 89 15.49 -20.70 9.66
C HIS A 89 16.06 -22.11 9.61
N ASP A 90 16.96 -22.39 8.67
CA ASP A 90 17.39 -23.76 8.39
C ASP A 90 18.42 -24.26 9.42
N ASP A 91 18.43 -25.57 9.70
CA ASP A 91 19.47 -26.19 10.52
C ASP A 91 20.87 -26.12 9.88
N LYS A 92 20.91 -25.85 8.58
CA LYS A 92 22.12 -25.70 7.76
C LYS A 92 22.22 -24.31 7.16
N VAL A 93 23.44 -23.82 6.97
CA VAL A 93 23.68 -22.50 6.36
C VAL A 93 23.57 -22.51 4.83
N ASP A 94 23.38 -23.68 4.21
CA ASP A 94 23.54 -23.93 2.78
C ASP A 94 22.63 -23.08 1.88
N ARG A 95 21.33 -22.98 2.21
CA ARG A 95 20.32 -22.36 1.34
C ARG A 95 20.45 -20.84 1.32
N THR A 96 20.62 -20.23 2.48
CA THR A 96 20.53 -18.77 2.68
C THR A 96 21.89 -18.10 2.75
N THR A 97 23.00 -18.84 2.67
CA THR A 97 24.35 -18.26 2.76
C THR A 97 25.30 -18.76 1.67
N THR A 98 26.53 -18.26 1.68
CA THR A 98 27.64 -18.78 0.87
C THR A 98 28.34 -19.99 1.47
N GLY A 99 28.00 -20.40 2.69
CA GLY A 99 28.62 -21.51 3.40
C GLY A 99 27.95 -22.86 3.15
N LYS A 100 28.43 -23.89 3.85
CA LYS A 100 27.80 -25.21 3.94
C LYS A 100 27.99 -25.80 5.33
N GLY A 101 27.05 -26.66 5.75
CA GLY A 101 27.12 -27.40 7.02
C GLY A 101 26.06 -26.97 8.02
N TYR A 102 25.97 -27.69 9.12
CA TYR A 102 25.00 -27.39 10.18
C TYR A 102 25.42 -26.18 11.00
N VAL A 103 24.44 -25.36 11.39
CA VAL A 103 24.65 -24.20 12.28
C VAL A 103 25.33 -24.62 13.58
N LYS A 104 24.89 -25.73 14.18
CA LYS A 104 25.46 -26.27 15.43
C LYS A 104 26.92 -26.75 15.33
N ASP A 105 27.44 -26.93 14.12
CA ASP A 105 28.83 -27.37 13.89
C ASP A 105 29.79 -26.20 13.61
N LEU A 106 29.25 -24.98 13.48
CA LEU A 106 30.01 -23.75 13.18
C LEU A 106 29.96 -22.78 14.36
N THR A 107 31.08 -22.13 14.65
CA THR A 107 31.16 -21.02 15.62
C THR A 107 30.54 -19.75 15.04
N LEU A 108 30.15 -18.81 15.89
CA LEU A 108 29.67 -17.50 15.43
C LEU A 108 30.71 -16.79 14.55
N ALA A 109 32.00 -16.89 14.90
CA ALA A 109 33.08 -16.30 14.13
C ALA A 109 33.16 -16.85 12.69
N GLU A 110 32.97 -18.16 12.51
CA GLU A 110 32.91 -18.82 11.20
C GLU A 110 31.67 -18.38 10.42
N ILE A 111 30.50 -18.37 11.07
CA ILE A 111 29.23 -17.94 10.46
C ILE A 111 29.31 -16.47 10.01
N LYS A 112 29.95 -15.59 10.78
CA LYS A 112 30.14 -14.17 10.44
C LYS A 112 31.07 -13.94 9.24
N GLN A 113 31.78 -14.97 8.75
CA GLN A 113 32.51 -14.90 7.47
C GLN A 113 31.61 -15.12 6.26
N LEU A 114 30.46 -15.78 6.44
CA LEU A 114 29.52 -16.08 5.37
C LEU A 114 28.80 -14.82 4.89
N ARG A 115 28.21 -14.89 3.70
CA ARG A 115 27.31 -13.85 3.17
C ARG A 115 25.93 -14.43 2.91
N LEU A 116 24.91 -13.65 3.24
CA LEU A 116 23.51 -14.01 3.00
C LEU A 116 23.19 -13.97 1.50
N ARG A 117 22.19 -14.75 1.11
CA ARG A 117 21.59 -14.75 -0.23
C ARG A 117 20.18 -14.19 -0.18
N ASN A 118 19.80 -13.44 -1.21
CA ASN A 118 18.43 -12.94 -1.35
C ASN A 118 17.48 -14.03 -1.90
N GLY A 119 16.19 -13.71 -2.04
CA GLY A 119 15.18 -14.64 -2.56
C GLY A 119 15.46 -15.19 -3.97
N CYS A 120 16.31 -14.52 -4.76
CA CYS A 120 16.79 -15.01 -6.06
C CYS A 120 18.06 -15.87 -5.97
N ASN A 121 18.44 -16.31 -4.76
CA ASN A 121 19.65 -17.08 -4.48
C ASN A 121 20.96 -16.33 -4.82
N ILE A 122 20.93 -14.99 -4.91
CA ILE A 122 22.10 -14.16 -5.24
C ILE A 122 22.81 -13.75 -3.96
N LYS A 123 24.14 -13.93 -3.94
CA LYS A 123 25.02 -13.48 -2.84
C LYS A 123 24.91 -11.97 -2.64
N THR A 124 24.74 -11.54 -1.40
CA THR A 124 24.70 -10.13 -1.00
C THR A 124 25.94 -9.72 -0.19
N ILE A 125 25.99 -8.46 0.23
CA ILE A 125 27.01 -7.95 1.15
C ILE A 125 26.70 -8.25 2.62
N TYR A 126 25.47 -8.68 2.92
CA TYR A 126 24.96 -8.84 4.28
C TYR A 126 25.45 -10.13 4.94
N LYS A 127 25.47 -10.12 6.27
CA LYS A 127 25.94 -11.22 7.11
C LYS A 127 24.77 -11.78 7.92
N VAL A 128 24.91 -13.01 8.38
CA VAL A 128 23.98 -13.62 9.33
C VAL A 128 24.02 -12.82 10.64
N PRO A 129 22.88 -12.32 11.14
CA PRO A 129 22.86 -11.54 12.37
C PRO A 129 22.77 -12.44 13.62
N THR A 130 23.24 -11.94 14.75
CA THR A 130 22.90 -12.49 16.07
C THR A 130 21.50 -12.04 16.45
N LEU A 131 20.87 -12.74 17.39
CA LEU A 131 19.61 -12.27 17.98
C LEU A 131 19.80 -10.89 18.63
N GLU A 132 20.95 -10.63 19.27
CA GLU A 132 21.24 -9.33 19.91
C GLU A 132 21.20 -8.17 18.89
N GLU A 133 21.82 -8.35 17.72
CA GLU A 133 21.81 -7.35 16.66
C GLU A 133 20.39 -7.05 16.16
N VAL A 134 19.54 -8.08 16.04
CA VAL A 134 18.14 -7.89 15.61
C VAL A 134 17.27 -7.25 16.70
N LEU A 135 17.44 -7.63 17.97
CA LEU A 135 16.76 -7.00 19.10
C LEU A 135 17.07 -5.49 19.16
N LEU A 136 18.34 -5.11 18.97
CA LEU A 136 18.75 -3.71 18.96
C LEU A 136 18.25 -2.95 17.73
N GLU A 137 18.15 -3.59 16.56
CA GLU A 137 17.53 -2.95 15.39
C GLU A 137 16.04 -2.71 15.60
N ALA A 138 15.31 -3.67 16.20
CA ALA A 138 13.86 -3.59 16.40
C ALA A 138 13.44 -2.63 17.53
N LYS A 139 14.31 -2.39 18.51
CA LYS A 139 14.03 -1.61 19.72
C LYS A 139 13.39 -0.25 19.43
N GLY A 140 12.18 -0.04 19.93
CA GLY A 140 11.38 1.19 19.76
C GLY A 140 10.75 1.37 18.37
N LYS A 141 10.89 0.39 17.47
CA LYS A 141 10.45 0.51 16.07
C LYS A 141 9.41 -0.54 15.65
N VAL A 142 9.56 -1.79 16.09
CA VAL A 142 8.70 -2.92 15.70
C VAL A 142 8.76 -4.01 16.76
N MET A 143 7.69 -4.79 16.94
CA MET A 143 7.73 -5.98 17.80
C MET A 143 8.38 -7.16 17.07
N LEU A 144 8.86 -8.16 17.81
CA LEU A 144 9.41 -9.39 17.25
C LEU A 144 8.64 -10.60 17.76
N ASN A 145 8.33 -11.53 16.86
CA ASN A 145 7.92 -12.89 17.23
C ASN A 145 9.10 -13.84 16.97
N LEU A 146 9.50 -14.63 17.97
CA LEU A 146 10.65 -15.54 17.84
C LEU A 146 10.16 -16.97 17.67
N ASP A 147 10.34 -17.57 16.49
CA ASP A 147 10.13 -19.00 16.29
C ASP A 147 11.40 -19.80 16.59
N LYS A 148 11.22 -21.07 16.93
CA LYS A 148 12.30 -21.99 17.41
C LYS A 148 13.02 -21.52 18.68
N ALA A 149 12.50 -20.50 19.34
CA ALA A 149 13.08 -19.91 20.53
C ALA A 149 12.76 -20.67 21.82
N PHE A 150 11.73 -21.54 21.81
CA PHE A 150 11.27 -22.27 22.99
C PHE A 150 12.35 -23.16 23.61
N ASP A 151 13.16 -23.83 22.78
CA ASP A 151 14.29 -24.67 23.25
C ASP A 151 15.40 -23.84 23.90
N TYR A 152 15.44 -22.53 23.63
CA TYR A 152 16.42 -21.59 24.13
C TYR A 152 15.80 -20.53 25.06
N PHE A 153 14.61 -20.79 25.62
CA PHE A 153 13.79 -19.78 26.32
C PHE A 153 14.58 -18.97 27.35
N HIS A 154 15.36 -19.64 28.20
CA HIS A 154 16.14 -18.99 29.24
C HIS A 154 17.22 -18.07 28.65
N GLN A 155 17.97 -18.55 27.65
CA GLN A 155 19.04 -17.79 26.99
C GLN A 155 18.48 -16.58 26.24
N VAL A 156 17.33 -16.75 25.58
CA VAL A 156 16.61 -15.65 24.94
C VAL A 156 16.23 -14.61 25.99
N TYR A 157 15.58 -15.02 27.08
CA TYR A 157 15.13 -14.09 28.12
C TYR A 157 16.28 -13.31 28.77
N GLU A 158 17.43 -13.95 29.05
CA GLU A 158 18.64 -13.25 29.53
C GLU A 158 19.10 -12.17 28.55
N LEU A 159 19.01 -12.44 27.24
CA LEU A 159 19.34 -11.46 26.21
C LEU A 159 18.31 -10.32 26.15
N LEU A 160 17.03 -10.61 26.39
CA LEU A 160 15.97 -9.60 26.47
C LEU A 160 16.20 -8.66 27.66
N GLU A 161 16.61 -9.20 28.82
CA GLU A 161 16.97 -8.40 29.99
C GLU A 161 18.22 -7.56 29.71
N LYS A 162 19.29 -8.16 29.14
CA LYS A 162 20.52 -7.47 28.78
C LYS A 162 20.27 -6.27 27.85
N THR A 163 19.40 -6.44 26.87
CA THR A 163 19.13 -5.42 25.84
C THR A 163 17.98 -4.47 26.21
N GLY A 164 17.22 -4.76 27.28
CA GLY A 164 16.02 -4.01 27.66
C GLY A 164 14.94 -4.08 26.57
N THR A 165 14.64 -5.29 26.10
CA THR A 165 13.74 -5.56 24.97
C THR A 165 12.64 -6.58 25.31
N ALA A 166 12.46 -6.95 26.58
CA ALA A 166 11.41 -7.90 26.97
C ALA A 166 10.01 -7.50 26.48
N ASP A 167 9.71 -6.20 26.47
CA ASP A 167 8.42 -5.68 26.00
C ASP A 167 8.22 -5.74 24.47
N LEU A 168 9.25 -5.96 23.67
CA LEU A 168 9.08 -6.05 22.21
C LEU A 168 8.86 -7.47 21.71
N VAL A 169 9.06 -8.49 22.55
CA VAL A 169 9.15 -9.89 22.11
C VAL A 169 7.91 -10.72 22.46
N ILE A 170 7.50 -11.53 21.50
CA ILE A 170 6.50 -12.60 21.61
C ILE A 170 7.22 -13.94 21.42
N MET A 171 7.31 -14.73 22.49
CA MET A 171 7.75 -16.13 22.45
C MET A 171 6.58 -17.01 21.99
N LYS A 172 6.84 -18.11 21.28
CA LYS A 172 5.78 -19.06 20.90
C LYS A 172 6.20 -20.52 20.94
N SER A 173 5.25 -21.41 21.17
CA SER A 173 5.41 -22.87 21.00
C SER A 173 4.06 -23.58 20.93
N ASN A 174 4.09 -24.88 20.61
CA ASN A 174 2.95 -25.79 20.69
C ASN A 174 3.01 -26.71 21.93
N ALA A 175 3.86 -26.39 22.91
CA ALA A 175 4.01 -27.20 24.12
C ALA A 175 2.75 -27.10 25.01
N PRO A 176 2.32 -28.17 25.69
CA PRO A 176 1.14 -28.15 26.55
C PRO A 176 1.16 -27.01 27.57
N ALA A 177 -0.01 -26.45 27.87
CA ALA A 177 -0.15 -25.29 28.75
C ALA A 177 0.44 -25.54 30.15
N GLU A 178 0.25 -26.75 30.71
CA GLU A 178 0.85 -27.10 32.00
C GLU A 178 2.38 -27.15 31.96
N ASP A 179 2.97 -27.65 30.88
CA ASP A 179 4.42 -27.72 30.72
C ASP A 179 5.02 -26.31 30.61
N VAL A 180 4.41 -25.44 29.82
CA VAL A 180 4.82 -24.03 29.71
C VAL A 180 4.74 -23.34 31.08
N GLN A 181 3.64 -23.52 31.81
CA GLN A 181 3.47 -22.93 33.14
C GLN A 181 4.49 -23.48 34.15
N ARG A 182 4.73 -24.80 34.14
CA ARG A 182 5.68 -25.46 35.04
C ARG A 182 7.11 -24.98 34.79
N ASP A 183 7.54 -24.96 33.53
CA ASP A 183 8.94 -24.77 33.17
C ASP A 183 9.30 -23.29 33.03
N TYR A 184 8.35 -22.45 32.59
CA TYR A 184 8.59 -21.04 32.25
C TYR A 184 7.66 -20.04 32.94
N GLY A 185 6.78 -20.48 33.85
CA GLY A 185 5.82 -19.61 34.54
C GLY A 185 6.42 -18.35 35.16
N LYS A 186 7.67 -18.42 35.66
CA LYS A 186 8.40 -17.27 36.24
C LYS A 186 8.73 -16.14 35.24
N TYR A 187 8.64 -16.40 33.93
CA TYR A 187 8.90 -15.44 32.86
C TYR A 187 7.63 -14.89 32.21
N LEU A 188 6.49 -15.56 32.37
CA LEU A 188 5.27 -15.26 31.60
C LEU A 188 4.64 -13.90 31.94
N ASP A 189 4.92 -13.33 33.12
CA ASP A 189 4.55 -11.95 33.48
C ASP A 189 5.51 -10.89 32.89
N LYS A 190 6.63 -11.33 32.30
CA LYS A 190 7.73 -10.46 31.87
C LYS A 190 7.95 -10.45 30.36
N VAL A 191 7.58 -11.52 29.68
CA VAL A 191 7.63 -11.65 28.21
C VAL A 191 6.35 -12.30 27.72
N ILE A 192 5.85 -11.84 26.58
CA ILE A 192 4.61 -12.38 26.00
C ILE A 192 4.87 -13.81 25.53
N PHE A 193 3.94 -14.71 25.82
CA PHE A 193 3.90 -16.06 25.27
C PHE A 193 2.63 -16.28 24.46
N MET A 194 2.79 -16.74 23.22
CA MET A 194 1.72 -17.07 22.29
C MET A 194 1.73 -18.57 21.97
N PRO A 195 0.68 -19.31 22.36
CA PRO A 195 0.53 -20.71 21.96
C PRO A 195 0.25 -20.87 20.46
N LYS A 196 0.64 -22.03 19.91
CA LYS A 196 0.26 -22.51 18.58
C LYS A 196 -0.69 -23.70 18.70
N VAL A 197 -1.81 -23.67 17.99
CA VAL A 197 -2.80 -24.77 17.94
C VAL A 197 -3.04 -25.21 16.50
N ASN A 198 -2.77 -26.47 16.20
CA ASN A 198 -3.19 -27.10 14.96
C ASN A 198 -4.62 -27.62 15.10
N LEU A 199 -5.56 -27.06 14.35
CA LEU A 199 -6.99 -27.40 14.40
C LEU A 199 -7.31 -28.71 13.70
N ASP A 200 -6.34 -29.32 13.01
CA ASP A 200 -6.51 -30.68 12.47
C ASP A 200 -6.22 -31.76 13.51
N ASP A 201 -5.67 -31.40 14.69
CA ASP A 201 -5.44 -32.33 15.79
C ASP A 201 -6.77 -32.71 16.47
N GLU A 202 -6.95 -33.98 16.81
CA GLU A 202 -8.16 -34.48 17.50
C GLU A 202 -8.43 -33.77 18.85
N ASP A 203 -7.40 -33.23 19.49
CA ASP A 203 -7.48 -32.57 20.77
C ASP A 203 -7.32 -31.03 20.72
N ALA A 204 -7.45 -30.43 19.54
CA ALA A 204 -7.26 -28.99 19.32
C ALA A 204 -8.09 -28.12 20.28
N ILE A 205 -9.40 -28.42 20.44
CA ILE A 205 -10.29 -27.65 21.32
C ILE A 205 -9.93 -27.83 22.80
N ARG A 206 -9.46 -29.02 23.20
CA ARG A 206 -8.97 -29.25 24.57
C ARG A 206 -7.73 -28.40 24.84
N LYS A 207 -6.73 -28.45 23.95
CA LYS A 207 -5.52 -27.62 24.01
C LYS A 207 -5.85 -26.13 24.10
N LEU A 208 -6.75 -25.65 23.24
CA LEU A 208 -7.23 -24.26 23.25
C LEU A 208 -7.81 -23.87 24.62
N ASN A 209 -8.70 -24.68 25.17
CA ASN A 209 -9.32 -24.41 26.46
C ASN A 209 -8.29 -24.42 27.61
N ASP A 210 -7.32 -25.32 27.57
CA ASP A 210 -6.23 -25.37 28.55
C ASP A 210 -5.36 -24.12 28.49
N TYR A 211 -4.98 -23.64 27.31
CA TYR A 211 -4.26 -22.38 27.17
C TYR A 211 -5.05 -21.18 27.70
N LEU A 212 -6.33 -21.05 27.36
CA LEU A 212 -7.18 -19.95 27.83
C LEU A 212 -7.39 -19.99 29.35
N ARG A 213 -7.41 -21.17 29.95
CA ARG A 213 -7.58 -21.35 31.40
C ARG A 213 -6.29 -21.10 32.18
N ILE A 214 -5.18 -21.67 31.72
CA ILE A 214 -3.91 -21.72 32.45
C ILE A 214 -3.05 -20.48 32.15
N LEU A 215 -2.84 -20.17 30.87
CA LEU A 215 -1.89 -19.13 30.45
C LEU A 215 -2.55 -17.78 30.16
N LYS A 216 -3.83 -17.77 29.76
CA LYS A 216 -4.57 -16.55 29.36
C LYS A 216 -3.78 -15.67 28.37
N PRO A 217 -3.32 -16.23 27.24
CA PRO A 217 -2.40 -15.54 26.34
C PRO A 217 -3.08 -14.38 25.61
N VAL A 218 -2.32 -13.34 25.26
CA VAL A 218 -2.84 -12.18 24.51
C VAL A 218 -3.25 -12.53 23.08
N ALA A 219 -2.63 -13.55 22.49
CA ALA A 219 -2.95 -14.08 21.17
C ALA A 219 -2.72 -15.59 21.14
N ILE A 220 -3.36 -16.28 20.19
CA ILE A 220 -3.11 -17.69 19.86
C ILE A 220 -2.97 -17.81 18.33
N GLU A 221 -1.93 -18.50 17.88
CA GLU A 221 -1.70 -18.84 16.47
C GLU A 221 -2.44 -20.14 16.14
N PHE A 222 -3.26 -20.10 15.10
CA PHE A 222 -4.01 -21.25 14.62
C PHE A 222 -3.53 -21.69 13.24
N LYS A 223 -3.61 -23.00 13.00
CA LYS A 223 -3.36 -23.64 11.72
C LYS A 223 -4.49 -24.61 11.40
N PHE A 224 -4.88 -24.70 10.13
CA PHE A 224 -5.74 -25.76 9.60
C PHE A 224 -5.44 -25.98 8.12
N ALA A 225 -5.39 -27.23 7.67
CA ALA A 225 -4.93 -27.58 6.33
C ALA A 225 -6.00 -27.42 5.24
N HIS A 226 -7.27 -27.57 5.60
CA HIS A 226 -8.38 -27.59 4.63
C HIS A 226 -9.57 -26.76 5.11
N ASP A 227 -10.14 -25.95 4.21
CA ASP A 227 -11.32 -25.11 4.51
C ASP A 227 -12.59 -25.92 4.84
N THR A 228 -12.57 -27.24 4.62
CA THR A 228 -13.61 -28.16 5.12
C THR A 228 -13.56 -28.38 6.63
N ASN A 229 -12.49 -27.96 7.32
CA ASN A 229 -12.38 -28.05 8.77
C ASN A 229 -13.34 -27.04 9.42
N PRO A 230 -14.32 -27.47 10.23
CA PRO A 230 -15.32 -26.56 10.82
C PRO A 230 -14.80 -25.83 12.08
N LEU A 231 -13.71 -26.28 12.69
CA LEU A 231 -13.21 -25.74 13.96
C LEU A 231 -12.83 -24.26 13.94
N PRO A 232 -12.31 -23.66 12.85
CA PRO A 232 -12.04 -22.22 12.80
C PRO A 232 -13.24 -21.34 13.17
N TYR A 233 -14.47 -21.74 12.78
CA TYR A 233 -15.70 -21.03 13.15
C TYR A 233 -16.06 -21.18 14.64
N GLU A 234 -15.71 -22.31 15.24
CA GLU A 234 -15.84 -22.52 16.68
C GLU A 234 -14.80 -21.71 17.46
N VAL A 235 -13.55 -21.71 17.01
CA VAL A 235 -12.45 -20.90 17.55
C VAL A 235 -12.84 -19.43 17.61
N LYS A 236 -13.39 -18.86 16.52
CA LYS A 236 -13.89 -17.48 16.50
C LYS A 236 -14.85 -17.18 17.66
N ARG A 237 -15.76 -18.11 17.96
CA ARG A 237 -16.72 -17.97 19.07
C ARG A 237 -16.06 -18.13 20.44
N ILE A 238 -15.17 -19.10 20.59
CA ILE A 238 -14.47 -19.37 21.85
C ILE A 238 -13.55 -18.20 22.24
N MET A 239 -12.87 -17.61 21.26
CA MET A 239 -11.83 -16.59 21.43
C MET A 239 -12.37 -15.19 21.69
N ALA A 240 -13.62 -14.90 21.29
CA ALA A 240 -14.24 -13.59 21.42
C ALA A 240 -14.12 -13.02 22.84
N GLY A 241 -13.55 -11.82 22.96
CA GLY A 241 -13.33 -11.11 24.23
C GLY A 241 -12.26 -11.72 25.15
N LYS A 242 -11.53 -12.77 24.71
CA LYS A 242 -10.54 -13.47 25.55
C LYS A 242 -9.11 -13.30 25.06
N SER A 243 -8.90 -13.38 23.75
CA SER A 243 -7.55 -13.38 23.15
C SER A 243 -7.65 -13.10 21.64
N ARG A 244 -6.54 -12.67 21.04
CA ARG A 244 -6.47 -12.36 19.60
C ARG A 244 -6.23 -13.60 18.77
N ILE A 245 -6.83 -13.65 17.58
CA ILE A 245 -6.68 -14.75 16.62
C ILE A 245 -5.58 -14.40 15.63
N TRP A 246 -4.55 -15.23 15.57
CA TRP A 246 -3.46 -15.16 14.60
C TRP A 246 -3.60 -16.27 13.57
N TYR A 247 -3.60 -15.92 12.28
CA TYR A 247 -3.46 -16.85 11.17
C TYR A 247 -2.25 -16.51 10.30
N ASN A 248 -1.75 -17.52 9.59
CA ASN A 248 -0.63 -17.39 8.67
C ASN A 248 -1.14 -17.56 7.23
N THR A 249 -0.70 -16.70 6.32
CA THR A 249 -1.06 -16.72 4.89
C THR A 249 0.13 -17.12 4.02
N LEU A 250 1.06 -17.91 4.55
CA LEU A 250 2.32 -18.21 3.87
C LEU A 250 2.15 -19.20 2.71
N TRP A 251 1.36 -20.24 2.93
CA TRP A 251 1.00 -21.25 1.94
C TRP A 251 -0.27 -21.99 2.34
N ASP A 252 -0.87 -22.68 1.38
CA ASP A 252 -2.19 -23.31 1.42
C ASP A 252 -2.57 -24.02 2.73
N THR A 253 -1.68 -24.85 3.28
CA THR A 253 -1.98 -25.67 4.48
C THR A 253 -1.88 -24.93 5.81
N HIS A 254 -1.53 -23.63 5.83
CA HIS A 254 -1.55 -22.86 7.07
C HIS A 254 -2.96 -22.39 7.46
N ALA A 255 -3.80 -22.11 6.47
CA ALA A 255 -5.13 -21.55 6.70
C ALA A 255 -6.11 -21.97 5.60
N GLY A 256 -6.20 -23.28 5.32
CA GLY A 256 -7.22 -23.85 4.44
C GLY A 256 -7.24 -23.35 2.98
N GLY A 257 -6.12 -22.86 2.46
CA GLY A 257 -6.04 -22.26 1.12
C GLY A 257 -6.26 -20.75 1.08
N HIS A 258 -6.46 -20.09 2.23
CA HIS A 258 -6.56 -18.63 2.34
C HIS A 258 -5.17 -18.00 2.54
N ASP A 259 -4.25 -18.28 1.62
CA ASP A 259 -2.86 -17.85 1.67
C ASP A 259 -2.59 -16.58 0.85
N ASP A 260 -1.32 -16.20 0.73
CA ASP A 260 -0.86 -15.01 0.02
C ASP A 260 -1.13 -15.11 -1.48
N ASP A 261 -1.03 -16.29 -2.08
CA ASP A 261 -1.28 -16.46 -3.51
C ASP A 261 -2.79 -16.44 -3.80
N CYS A 262 -3.63 -17.01 -2.93
CA CYS A 262 -5.07 -16.80 -2.94
C CYS A 262 -5.42 -15.31 -2.79
N SER A 263 -4.74 -14.61 -1.89
CA SER A 263 -4.98 -13.18 -1.63
C SER A 263 -4.53 -12.29 -2.78
N LEU A 264 -3.49 -12.67 -3.54
CA LEU A 264 -3.12 -11.98 -4.77
C LEU A 264 -4.18 -12.11 -5.86
N VAL A 265 -4.84 -13.28 -5.94
CA VAL A 265 -5.94 -13.51 -6.88
C VAL A 265 -7.17 -12.73 -6.42
N ASN A 266 -7.55 -12.86 -5.15
CA ASN A 266 -8.64 -12.10 -4.58
C ASN A 266 -8.38 -11.87 -3.09
N PRO A 267 -8.07 -10.63 -2.67
CA PRO A 267 -7.66 -10.38 -1.30
C PRO A 267 -8.79 -10.58 -0.30
N ASP A 268 -10.07 -10.47 -0.72
CA ASP A 268 -11.22 -10.77 0.13
C ASP A 268 -11.44 -12.27 0.32
N LYS A 269 -11.07 -13.10 -0.66
CA LYS A 269 -11.11 -14.57 -0.51
C LYS A 269 -9.97 -15.11 0.34
N GLY A 270 -8.82 -14.45 0.38
CA GLY A 270 -7.70 -14.81 1.24
C GLY A 270 -7.74 -14.06 2.57
N TYR A 271 -7.07 -12.91 2.64
CA TYR A 271 -7.02 -12.05 3.84
C TYR A 271 -8.41 -11.74 4.39
N GLY A 272 -9.35 -11.35 3.53
CA GLY A 272 -10.66 -10.90 3.97
C GLY A 272 -11.48 -11.98 4.64
N TYR A 273 -11.46 -13.19 4.09
CA TYR A 273 -12.11 -14.36 4.68
C TYR A 273 -11.58 -14.65 6.07
N LEU A 274 -10.26 -14.64 6.26
CA LEU A 274 -9.66 -14.86 7.58
C LEU A 274 -10.13 -13.81 8.59
N ILE A 275 -10.15 -12.53 8.19
CA ILE A 275 -10.56 -11.42 9.05
C ILE A 275 -12.05 -11.48 9.38
N GLU A 276 -12.91 -11.55 8.36
CA GLU A 276 -14.35 -11.40 8.51
C GLU A 276 -15.02 -12.68 8.97
N ASN A 277 -14.68 -13.81 8.35
CA ASN A 277 -15.36 -15.07 8.58
C ASN A 277 -14.77 -15.78 9.79
N LEU A 278 -13.45 -15.77 9.94
CA LEU A 278 -12.73 -16.49 11.00
C LEU A 278 -12.30 -15.58 12.17
N GLY A 279 -12.49 -14.27 12.06
CA GLY A 279 -12.21 -13.32 13.15
C GLY A 279 -10.73 -13.05 13.39
N ALA A 280 -9.89 -13.28 12.37
CA ALA A 280 -8.46 -13.01 12.46
C ALA A 280 -8.21 -11.53 12.73
N THR A 281 -7.33 -11.25 13.70
CA THR A 281 -6.90 -9.89 14.03
C THR A 281 -5.39 -9.74 14.00
N ILE A 282 -4.67 -10.82 13.69
CA ILE A 282 -3.24 -10.81 13.42
C ILE A 282 -3.03 -11.71 12.20
N LEU A 283 -2.34 -11.21 11.18
CA LEU A 283 -2.04 -11.96 9.96
C LEU A 283 -0.53 -11.95 9.70
N GLN A 284 0.05 -13.14 9.61
CA GLN A 284 1.44 -13.32 9.18
C GLN A 284 1.51 -13.65 7.70
N THR A 285 2.30 -12.89 6.96
CA THR A 285 2.39 -12.92 5.50
C THR A 285 3.83 -12.82 5.01
N ASP A 286 4.10 -13.38 3.82
CA ASP A 286 5.33 -13.15 3.04
C ASP A 286 5.21 -11.91 2.14
N ARG A 287 4.05 -11.22 2.14
CA ARG A 287 3.74 -10.03 1.34
C ARG A 287 3.24 -8.88 2.22
N PRO A 288 4.00 -8.43 3.23
CA PRO A 288 3.56 -7.42 4.18
C PRO A 288 3.11 -6.10 3.54
N ALA A 289 3.77 -5.66 2.47
CA ALA A 289 3.37 -4.44 1.75
C ALA A 289 1.95 -4.55 1.18
N TYR A 290 1.66 -5.68 0.54
CA TYR A 290 0.38 -5.94 -0.10
C TYR A 290 -0.74 -6.08 0.93
N LEU A 291 -0.49 -6.76 2.05
CA LEU A 291 -1.45 -6.85 3.15
C LEU A 291 -1.70 -5.48 3.81
N ILE A 292 -0.65 -4.69 4.06
CA ILE A 292 -0.81 -3.33 4.60
C ILE A 292 -1.66 -2.47 3.67
N ASP A 293 -1.39 -2.55 2.37
CA ASP A 293 -2.16 -1.85 1.35
C ASP A 293 -3.63 -2.28 1.37
N TYR A 294 -3.89 -3.59 1.34
CA TYR A 294 -5.24 -4.15 1.47
C TYR A 294 -5.95 -3.64 2.73
N LEU A 295 -5.31 -3.70 3.90
CA LEU A 295 -5.94 -3.27 5.15
C LEU A 295 -6.21 -1.76 5.20
N LYS A 296 -5.34 -0.92 4.63
CA LYS A 296 -5.59 0.53 4.50
C LYS A 296 -6.84 0.82 3.68
N HIS A 297 -7.07 0.05 2.61
CA HIS A 297 -8.22 0.23 1.73
C HIS A 297 -9.47 -0.43 2.29
N LYS A 298 -9.35 -1.61 2.92
CA LYS A 298 -10.45 -2.36 3.54
C LYS A 298 -10.99 -1.71 4.81
N SER A 299 -10.14 -1.11 5.64
CA SER A 299 -10.54 -0.56 6.94
C SER A 299 -11.51 0.62 6.85
N LYS A 300 -11.81 1.10 5.63
CA LYS A 300 -12.93 2.00 5.41
C LYS A 300 -14.19 1.14 5.27
N VAL A 301 -14.94 1.03 6.36
CA VAL A 301 -16.38 0.73 6.25
C VAL A 301 -16.95 1.81 5.33
N MET A 302 -17.16 1.45 4.07
CA MET A 302 -17.77 2.33 3.09
C MET A 302 -19.26 2.27 3.31
N ASP A 303 -19.84 3.42 3.68
CA ASP A 303 -21.30 3.54 3.68
C ASP A 303 -21.79 3.66 2.24
N CYS A 304 -22.24 2.54 1.70
CA CYS A 304 -22.68 2.42 0.32
C CYS A 304 -24.21 2.57 0.15
N GLU A 305 -24.96 2.82 1.23
CA GLU A 305 -26.40 3.11 1.19
C GLU A 305 -26.65 4.55 0.73
N ARG A 306 -26.34 4.83 -0.54
CA ARG A 306 -26.53 6.13 -1.19
C ARG A 306 -27.41 6.01 -2.44
N ASP A 307 -27.93 7.14 -2.90
CA ASP A 307 -28.60 7.22 -4.20
C ASP A 307 -27.57 7.24 -5.34
N TRP A 308 -27.46 6.12 -6.06
CA TRP A 308 -26.54 5.95 -7.18
C TRP A 308 -27.18 6.20 -8.55
N THR A 309 -28.40 6.77 -8.60
CA THR A 309 -29.08 7.06 -9.87
C THR A 309 -28.29 8.00 -10.78
N TYR A 310 -27.42 8.86 -10.20
CA TYR A 310 -26.55 9.74 -10.98
C TYR A 310 -25.56 9.00 -11.89
N LEU A 311 -25.20 7.75 -11.56
CA LEU A 311 -24.34 6.93 -12.42
C LEU A 311 -24.95 6.69 -13.80
N GLN A 312 -26.28 6.79 -13.90
CA GLN A 312 -27.01 6.73 -15.17
C GLN A 312 -27.38 8.13 -15.67
N SER A 313 -27.96 8.98 -14.82
CA SER A 313 -28.52 10.27 -15.28
C SER A 313 -27.48 11.34 -15.60
N GLU A 314 -26.27 11.22 -15.05
CA GLU A 314 -25.18 12.18 -15.24
C GLU A 314 -23.98 11.59 -15.99
N ASN A 315 -24.11 10.38 -16.52
CA ASN A 315 -23.07 9.79 -17.35
C ASN A 315 -22.98 10.52 -18.70
N GLU A 316 -21.83 11.12 -18.97
CA GLU A 316 -21.54 11.89 -20.17
C GLU A 316 -21.15 11.01 -21.37
N PHE A 317 -20.99 9.70 -21.17
CA PHE A 317 -20.60 8.75 -22.20
C PHE A 317 -21.69 7.72 -22.49
N GLN A 318 -21.94 7.48 -23.79
CA GLN A 318 -22.74 6.38 -24.27
C GLN A 318 -21.85 5.38 -25.01
N ALA A 319 -21.75 4.18 -24.45
CA ALA A 319 -20.96 3.12 -25.05
C ALA A 319 -21.56 2.65 -26.38
N PRO A 320 -20.77 2.55 -27.46
CA PRO A 320 -21.21 1.91 -28.68
C PRO A 320 -21.31 0.39 -28.49
N PHE A 321 -22.20 -0.26 -29.24
CA PHE A 321 -22.22 -1.71 -29.30
C PHE A 321 -21.06 -2.23 -30.17
N VAL A 322 -20.17 -3.01 -29.56
CA VAL A 322 -19.06 -3.70 -30.26
C VAL A 322 -19.12 -5.19 -29.90
N PRO A 323 -19.30 -6.11 -30.87
CA PRO A 323 -19.60 -7.52 -30.59
C PRO A 323 -18.58 -8.23 -29.69
N HIS A 324 -17.30 -7.97 -29.92
CA HIS A 324 -16.20 -8.65 -29.22
C HIS A 324 -15.56 -7.82 -28.09
N LEU A 325 -16.00 -6.57 -27.91
CA LEU A 325 -15.64 -5.68 -26.80
C LEU A 325 -16.93 -5.17 -26.14
N GLN A 326 -17.54 -6.01 -25.30
CA GLN A 326 -18.77 -5.65 -24.63
C GLN A 326 -18.46 -4.71 -23.46
N VAL A 327 -18.97 -3.48 -23.50
CA VAL A 327 -18.91 -2.58 -22.34
C VAL A 327 -19.93 -3.04 -21.30
N GLU A 328 -19.47 -3.42 -20.11
CA GLU A 328 -20.33 -3.84 -19.00
C GLU A 328 -20.71 -2.68 -18.10
N GLU A 329 -19.73 -1.84 -17.78
CA GLU A 329 -19.91 -0.64 -16.96
C GLU A 329 -19.09 0.49 -17.58
N CYS A 330 -19.68 1.68 -17.65
CA CYS A 330 -18.95 2.87 -18.05
C CYS A 330 -19.50 4.09 -17.32
N PHE A 331 -18.62 5.03 -17.01
CA PHE A 331 -18.99 6.28 -16.39
C PHE A 331 -18.00 7.37 -16.75
N LEU A 332 -18.51 8.46 -17.34
CA LEU A 332 -17.74 9.67 -17.62
C LEU A 332 -18.44 10.85 -16.95
N LYS A 333 -17.73 11.62 -16.15
CA LYS A 333 -18.29 12.81 -15.49
C LYS A 333 -17.23 13.84 -15.18
N GLY A 334 -17.44 15.06 -15.67
CA GLY A 334 -16.63 16.21 -15.27
C GLY A 334 -16.96 16.65 -13.85
N LYS A 335 -15.95 17.09 -13.09
CA LYS A 335 -16.13 17.56 -11.71
C LYS A 335 -17.05 18.76 -11.58
N LYS A 336 -17.21 19.55 -12.64
CA LYS A 336 -18.07 20.75 -12.66
C LYS A 336 -19.24 20.65 -13.64
N ASN A 337 -18.96 20.30 -14.90
CA ASN A 337 -19.95 20.10 -15.95
C ASN A 337 -19.30 19.46 -17.20
N PRO A 338 -20.10 18.92 -18.13
CA PRO A 338 -19.60 18.23 -19.32
C PRO A 338 -18.77 19.12 -20.27
N GLN A 339 -19.04 20.42 -20.34
CA GLN A 339 -18.31 21.36 -21.21
C GLN A 339 -16.90 21.67 -20.71
N THR A 340 -16.61 21.35 -19.45
CA THR A 340 -15.28 21.54 -18.85
C THR A 340 -14.57 20.24 -18.51
N ASN A 341 -15.21 19.08 -18.73
CA ASN A 341 -14.60 17.78 -18.53
C ASN A 341 -13.34 17.65 -19.39
N GLU A 342 -12.21 17.30 -18.76
CA GLU A 342 -10.91 17.07 -19.37
C GLU A 342 -10.65 15.57 -19.61
N ASP A 343 -11.45 14.69 -18.99
CA ASP A 343 -11.42 13.24 -19.23
C ASP A 343 -12.26 12.84 -20.44
N GLY A 344 -11.87 11.74 -21.08
CA GLY A 344 -12.60 11.16 -22.18
C GLY A 344 -12.35 9.66 -22.32
N MET A 345 -13.25 8.99 -23.03
CA MET A 345 -13.11 7.58 -23.35
C MET A 345 -13.62 7.27 -24.75
N ILE A 346 -13.12 6.18 -25.34
CA ILE A 346 -13.53 5.71 -26.66
C ILE A 346 -13.53 4.19 -26.70
N VAL A 347 -14.52 3.63 -27.38
CA VAL A 347 -14.57 2.21 -27.75
C VAL A 347 -14.75 2.13 -29.25
N THR A 348 -13.82 1.46 -29.91
CA THR A 348 -13.80 1.18 -31.36
C THR A 348 -13.91 -0.33 -31.55
N PRO A 349 -14.00 -0.83 -32.79
CA PRO A 349 -13.94 -2.26 -33.03
C PRO A 349 -12.66 -2.93 -32.53
N TYR A 350 -11.54 -2.25 -32.29
CA TYR A 350 -10.30 -2.95 -31.88
C TYR A 350 -9.64 -2.38 -30.64
N PHE A 351 -10.13 -1.24 -30.14
CA PHE A 351 -9.54 -0.51 -29.03
C PHE A 351 -10.61 -0.02 -28.06
N ALA A 352 -10.28 -0.05 -26.78
CA ALA A 352 -11.00 0.67 -25.73
C ALA A 352 -9.98 1.52 -24.99
N ALA A 353 -10.28 2.78 -24.71
CA ALA A 353 -9.34 3.69 -24.07
C ALA A 353 -10.01 4.67 -23.14
N VAL A 354 -9.29 5.04 -22.08
CA VAL A 354 -9.55 6.19 -21.22
C VAL A 354 -8.37 7.15 -21.36
N ILE A 355 -8.67 8.42 -21.56
CA ILE A 355 -7.70 9.51 -21.70
C ILE A 355 -8.03 10.57 -20.66
N ASP A 356 -7.08 10.87 -19.79
CA ASP A 356 -7.19 11.91 -18.75
C ASP A 356 -6.45 13.16 -19.23
N GLY A 357 -7.19 14.25 -19.42
CA GLY A 357 -6.62 15.55 -19.76
C GLY A 357 -6.07 16.24 -18.53
N ALA A 358 -4.76 16.45 -18.47
CA ALA A 358 -4.12 17.01 -17.29
C ALA A 358 -4.64 18.43 -16.98
N THR A 359 -5.02 18.65 -15.72
CA THR A 359 -5.51 19.97 -15.28
C THR A 359 -4.47 21.06 -15.53
N ALA A 360 -4.80 22.01 -16.41
CA ALA A 360 -3.91 23.10 -16.82
C ALA A 360 -3.32 23.88 -15.61
N LYS A 361 -2.01 24.12 -15.64
CA LYS A 361 -1.27 24.95 -14.65
C LYS A 361 -0.91 26.34 -15.18
N SER A 362 -1.46 26.70 -16.34
CA SER A 362 -1.33 28.01 -16.98
C SER A 362 -2.71 28.57 -17.32
N THR A 363 -2.78 29.87 -17.58
CA THR A 363 -4.00 30.55 -18.04
C THR A 363 -4.24 30.42 -19.55
N PHE A 364 -3.37 29.68 -20.24
CA PHE A 364 -3.47 29.49 -21.69
C PHE A 364 -4.72 28.69 -22.03
N THR A 365 -5.49 29.18 -23.00
CA THR A 365 -6.64 28.50 -23.59
C THR A 365 -6.61 28.69 -25.09
N TYR A 366 -7.16 27.74 -25.84
CA TYR A 366 -7.31 27.83 -27.28
C TYR A 366 -8.76 27.54 -27.65
N GLU A 367 -9.38 28.46 -28.40
CA GLU A 367 -10.81 28.40 -28.75
C GLU A 367 -11.74 28.18 -27.53
N GLY A 368 -11.38 28.78 -26.38
CA GLY A 368 -12.13 28.65 -25.14
C GLY A 368 -11.94 27.32 -24.40
N LYS A 369 -11.10 26.41 -24.90
CA LYS A 369 -10.78 25.13 -24.27
C LYS A 369 -9.45 25.19 -23.52
N LYS A 370 -9.38 24.46 -22.40
CA LYS A 370 -8.13 24.22 -21.66
C LYS A 370 -7.24 23.22 -22.39
N THR A 371 -5.95 23.27 -22.05
CA THR A 371 -4.91 22.46 -22.67
C THR A 371 -5.11 20.95 -22.44
N GLY A 372 -5.59 20.53 -21.26
CA GLY A 372 -5.92 19.13 -20.95
C GLY A 372 -7.02 18.59 -21.84
N ARG A 373 -8.14 19.32 -21.95
CA ARG A 373 -9.26 18.96 -22.84
C ARG A 373 -8.83 18.85 -24.31
N LEU A 374 -8.00 19.76 -24.80
CA LEU A 374 -7.50 19.73 -26.18
C LEU A 374 -6.63 18.49 -26.43
N ALA A 375 -5.72 18.15 -25.50
CA ALA A 375 -4.92 16.94 -25.59
C ALA A 375 -5.79 15.68 -25.60
N MET A 376 -6.79 15.62 -24.72
CA MET A 376 -7.73 14.50 -24.65
C MET A 376 -8.49 14.34 -25.97
N GLU A 377 -9.10 15.41 -26.50
CA GLU A 377 -9.86 15.35 -27.76
C GLU A 377 -9.00 14.90 -28.95
N LEU A 378 -7.77 15.41 -29.05
CA LEU A 378 -6.82 15.04 -30.11
C LEU A 378 -6.33 13.59 -29.97
N ALA A 379 -6.11 13.11 -28.75
CA ALA A 379 -5.74 11.72 -28.50
C ALA A 379 -6.88 10.76 -28.87
N LEU A 380 -8.13 11.06 -28.51
CA LEU A 380 -9.28 10.27 -28.92
C LEU A 380 -9.47 10.27 -30.45
N GLU A 381 -9.21 11.39 -31.12
CA GLU A 381 -9.23 11.47 -32.60
C GLU A 381 -8.17 10.57 -33.23
N ALA A 382 -6.96 10.53 -32.68
CA ALA A 382 -5.90 9.63 -33.13
C ALA A 382 -6.29 8.15 -32.94
N ILE A 383 -6.78 7.78 -31.75
CA ILE A 383 -7.18 6.40 -31.41
C ILE A 383 -8.30 5.90 -32.33
N ARG A 384 -9.25 6.77 -32.68
CA ARG A 384 -10.37 6.42 -33.59
C ARG A 384 -9.88 5.90 -34.94
N ASN A 385 -8.70 6.34 -35.38
CA ASN A 385 -8.11 6.03 -36.68
C ASN A 385 -6.97 5.00 -36.60
N PHE A 386 -6.80 4.31 -35.46
CA PHE A 386 -5.76 3.30 -35.32
C PHE A 386 -5.96 2.11 -36.29
N PRO A 387 -4.89 1.67 -36.98
CA PRO A 387 -4.87 0.36 -37.62
C PRO A 387 -5.10 -0.74 -36.60
N LYS A 388 -5.85 -1.78 -36.99
CA LYS A 388 -6.21 -2.92 -36.13
C LYS A 388 -5.00 -3.50 -35.39
N ASP A 389 -3.88 -3.67 -36.09
CA ASP A 389 -2.68 -4.38 -35.66
C ASP A 389 -1.56 -3.45 -35.19
N ILE A 390 -1.83 -2.16 -34.95
CA ILE A 390 -0.83 -1.23 -34.42
C ILE A 390 -0.24 -1.74 -33.10
N ASP A 391 1.06 -1.55 -32.89
CA ASP A 391 1.72 -1.83 -31.62
C ASP A 391 1.74 -0.60 -30.70
N ALA A 392 2.16 -0.79 -29.44
CA ALA A 392 2.20 0.27 -28.45
C ALA A 392 3.05 1.48 -28.86
N ALA A 393 4.21 1.24 -29.49
CA ALA A 393 5.14 2.30 -29.86
C ALA A 393 4.56 3.17 -30.98
N ASP A 394 4.01 2.55 -32.01
CA ASP A 394 3.36 3.27 -33.11
C ASP A 394 2.06 3.96 -32.66
N ALA A 395 1.30 3.35 -31.75
CA ALA A 395 0.08 3.96 -31.21
C ALA A 395 0.39 5.26 -30.46
N ILE A 396 1.37 5.22 -29.56
CA ILE A 396 1.81 6.38 -28.79
C ILE A 396 2.39 7.45 -29.72
N ARG A 397 3.22 7.04 -30.68
CA ARG A 397 3.77 7.95 -31.69
C ARG A 397 2.66 8.67 -32.46
N ARG A 398 1.61 7.98 -32.90
CA ARG A 398 0.48 8.59 -33.63
C ARG A 398 -0.33 9.57 -32.79
N ILE A 399 -0.56 9.28 -31.51
CA ILE A 399 -1.22 10.23 -30.59
C ILE A 399 -0.35 11.49 -30.45
N THR A 400 0.94 11.31 -30.20
CA THR A 400 1.91 12.41 -30.11
C THR A 400 1.96 13.23 -31.40
N GLU A 401 2.04 12.59 -32.57
CA GLU A 401 2.03 13.26 -33.87
C GLU A 401 0.75 14.05 -34.11
N ARG A 402 -0.42 13.51 -33.71
CA ARG A 402 -1.69 14.23 -33.87
C ARG A 402 -1.72 15.56 -33.11
N ILE A 403 -1.17 15.57 -31.89
CA ILE A 403 -1.03 16.78 -31.07
C ILE A 403 0.02 17.72 -31.67
N TYR A 404 1.17 17.19 -32.10
CA TYR A 404 2.21 17.97 -32.76
C TYR A 404 1.72 18.66 -34.03
N ASP A 405 1.02 17.93 -34.90
CA ASP A 405 0.45 18.45 -36.15
C ASP A 405 -0.56 19.56 -35.87
N PHE A 406 -1.35 19.44 -34.80
CA PHE A 406 -2.22 20.52 -34.36
C PHE A 406 -1.41 21.78 -34.02
N TYR A 407 -0.29 21.65 -33.30
CA TYR A 407 0.57 22.79 -33.01
C TYR A 407 1.14 23.44 -34.27
N VAL A 408 1.52 22.64 -35.28
CA VAL A 408 2.04 23.17 -36.56
C VAL A 408 0.93 23.90 -37.33
N GLN A 409 -0.22 23.25 -37.51
CA GLN A 409 -1.35 23.79 -38.29
C GLN A 409 -1.86 25.12 -37.74
N HIS A 410 -1.77 25.32 -36.42
CA HIS A 410 -2.25 26.52 -35.74
C HIS A 410 -1.14 27.49 -35.33
N ASN A 411 0.10 27.29 -35.79
CA ASN A 411 1.26 28.13 -35.48
C ASN A 411 1.57 28.28 -33.97
N LEU A 412 1.34 27.22 -33.19
CA LEU A 412 1.59 27.19 -31.74
C LEU A 412 2.94 26.54 -31.37
N LEU A 413 3.58 25.84 -32.31
CA LEU A 413 4.71 24.96 -32.01
C LEU A 413 5.89 25.68 -31.31
N ASP A 414 6.29 26.85 -31.80
CA ASP A 414 7.45 27.57 -31.24
C ASP A 414 7.17 28.10 -29.83
N GLU A 415 5.96 28.59 -29.58
CA GLU A 415 5.52 29.03 -28.24
C GLU A 415 5.52 27.84 -27.27
N LEU A 416 4.91 26.73 -27.63
CA LEU A 416 4.75 25.56 -26.75
C LEU A 416 6.06 24.78 -26.55
N LYS A 417 7.04 24.93 -27.45
CA LYS A 417 8.42 24.50 -27.22
C LYS A 417 9.10 25.37 -26.17
N ALA A 418 8.97 26.69 -26.28
CA ALA A 418 9.60 27.65 -25.37
C ALA A 418 8.97 27.64 -23.97
N GLU A 419 7.68 27.34 -23.88
CA GLU A 419 6.91 27.35 -22.63
C GLU A 419 6.22 26.00 -22.37
N PRO A 420 6.93 24.99 -21.85
CA PRO A 420 6.38 23.66 -21.61
C PRO A 420 5.10 23.64 -20.74
N GLY A 421 4.94 24.58 -19.81
CA GLY A 421 3.74 24.71 -18.97
C GLY A 421 2.46 25.11 -19.72
N LYS A 422 2.54 25.47 -21.01
CA LYS A 422 1.41 25.74 -21.90
C LYS A 422 1.05 24.56 -22.80
N ARG A 423 1.85 23.49 -22.83
CA ARG A 423 1.59 22.34 -23.69
C ARG A 423 0.25 21.70 -23.37
N PHE A 424 -0.36 21.11 -24.39
CA PHE A 424 -1.52 20.27 -24.22
C PHE A 424 -1.00 18.97 -23.64
N THR A 425 -1.57 18.49 -22.53
CA THR A 425 -1.04 17.33 -21.84
C THR A 425 -2.20 16.40 -21.50
N ALA A 426 -2.07 15.13 -21.85
CA ALA A 426 -2.97 14.07 -21.39
C ALA A 426 -2.19 12.81 -21.00
N ASN A 427 -2.80 12.03 -20.12
CA ASN A 427 -2.41 10.67 -19.79
C ASN A 427 -3.39 9.70 -20.48
N GLY A 428 -3.08 8.41 -20.52
CA GLY A 428 -4.04 7.46 -21.06
C GLY A 428 -3.73 6.01 -20.79
N VAL A 429 -4.79 5.21 -20.85
CA VAL A 429 -4.71 3.76 -20.80
C VAL A 429 -5.57 3.17 -21.92
N ILE A 430 -4.96 2.30 -22.73
CA ILE A 430 -5.52 1.84 -24.00
C ILE A 430 -5.44 0.32 -24.05
N TYR A 431 -6.58 -0.36 -24.19
CA TYR A 431 -6.64 -1.77 -24.52
C TYR A 431 -6.66 -1.97 -26.03
N SER A 432 -5.82 -2.89 -26.53
CA SER A 432 -5.78 -3.36 -27.91
C SER A 432 -6.24 -4.81 -27.98
N TYR A 433 -7.36 -5.05 -28.66
CA TYR A 433 -7.92 -6.39 -28.84
C TYR A 433 -7.02 -7.28 -29.71
N ALA A 434 -6.50 -6.74 -30.83
CA ALA A 434 -5.72 -7.53 -31.77
C ALA A 434 -4.34 -7.93 -31.22
N ARG A 435 -3.74 -7.07 -30.38
CA ARG A 435 -2.48 -7.37 -29.68
C ARG A 435 -2.70 -8.10 -28.37
N ASN A 436 -3.91 -8.07 -27.83
CA ASN A 436 -4.27 -8.58 -26.51
C ASN A 436 -3.39 -7.94 -25.41
N GLU A 437 -3.32 -6.61 -25.44
CA GLU A 437 -2.44 -5.81 -24.58
C GLU A 437 -3.16 -4.59 -24.02
N VAL A 438 -2.73 -4.12 -22.84
CA VAL A 438 -3.06 -2.79 -22.30
C VAL A 438 -1.80 -1.93 -22.28
N TRP A 439 -1.91 -0.70 -22.77
CA TRP A 439 -0.83 0.28 -22.82
C TRP A 439 -1.17 1.45 -21.89
N GLN A 440 -0.34 1.69 -20.89
CA GLN A 440 -0.55 2.72 -19.87
C GLN A 440 0.56 3.77 -19.97
N VAL A 441 0.14 5.03 -20.18
CA VAL A 441 0.98 6.23 -20.31
C VAL A 441 0.51 7.25 -19.27
N GLY A 442 1.40 7.75 -18.43
CA GLY A 442 1.00 8.62 -17.32
C GLY A 442 0.32 7.84 -16.20
N ASP A 443 -0.54 8.49 -15.41
CA ASP A 443 -1.10 8.05 -14.13
C ASP A 443 -2.55 7.53 -14.19
N CYS A 444 -3.08 7.29 -15.39
CA CYS A 444 -4.31 6.50 -15.54
C CYS A 444 -4.17 5.11 -14.88
N GLN A 445 -5.28 4.45 -14.59
CA GLN A 445 -5.35 3.19 -13.85
C GLN A 445 -5.91 2.05 -14.71
N CYS A 446 -5.49 0.81 -14.45
CA CYS A 446 -6.17 -0.36 -15.02
C CYS A 446 -6.21 -1.57 -14.09
N ILE A 447 -7.18 -2.44 -14.34
CA ILE A 447 -7.28 -3.79 -13.79
C ILE A 447 -7.37 -4.77 -14.96
N ILE A 448 -6.53 -5.80 -14.95
CA ILE A 448 -6.55 -6.92 -15.90
C ILE A 448 -6.67 -8.19 -15.05
N ASP A 449 -7.89 -8.73 -14.93
CA ASP A 449 -8.21 -9.79 -13.97
C ASP A 449 -7.77 -9.41 -12.54
N ASN A 450 -6.68 -10.01 -12.02
CA ASN A 450 -6.15 -9.73 -10.67
C ASN A 450 -4.99 -8.73 -10.67
N LEU A 451 -4.53 -8.29 -11.84
CA LEU A 451 -3.46 -7.29 -11.96
C LEU A 451 -4.04 -5.88 -11.89
N TYR A 452 -3.84 -5.20 -10.76
CA TYR A 452 -4.06 -3.76 -10.63
C TYR A 452 -2.78 -2.99 -10.94
N SER A 453 -2.89 -1.92 -11.73
CA SER A 453 -1.80 -0.96 -11.96
C SER A 453 -2.33 0.47 -11.88
N SER A 454 -1.88 1.20 -10.86
CA SER A 454 -1.76 2.66 -10.92
C SER A 454 -0.33 3.04 -11.28
N ASN A 455 -0.16 4.19 -11.93
CA ASN A 455 1.16 4.70 -12.27
C ASN A 455 1.33 6.11 -11.71
N GLU A 456 1.11 6.22 -10.40
CA GLU A 456 1.29 7.47 -9.66
C GLU A 456 2.69 8.04 -9.87
N LYS A 457 2.73 9.35 -10.16
CA LYS A 457 3.98 10.08 -10.35
C LYS A 457 4.57 10.36 -8.97
N GLU A 458 5.77 9.86 -8.70
CA GLU A 458 6.48 10.08 -7.41
C GLU A 458 6.51 11.56 -7.04
N ILE A 459 6.69 12.44 -8.03
CA ILE A 459 6.72 13.88 -7.81
C ILE A 459 5.38 14.44 -7.34
N ASP A 460 4.25 13.88 -7.79
CA ASP A 460 2.93 14.31 -7.35
C ASP A 460 2.61 13.82 -5.93
N ALA A 461 3.06 12.62 -5.57
CA ALA A 461 2.98 12.13 -4.19
C ALA A 461 3.73 13.06 -3.22
N ILE A 462 4.96 13.48 -3.57
CA ILE A 462 5.75 14.43 -2.76
C ILE A 462 4.99 15.77 -2.65
N MET A 463 4.47 16.31 -3.76
CA MET A 463 3.74 17.57 -3.74
C MET A 463 2.42 17.48 -2.97
N ALA A 464 1.72 16.35 -3.01
CA ALA A 464 0.51 16.09 -2.24
C ALA A 464 0.80 16.08 -0.73
N ASP A 465 1.89 15.44 -0.31
CA ASP A 465 2.34 15.45 1.08
C ASP A 465 2.70 16.86 1.56
N VAL A 466 3.43 17.63 0.74
CA VAL A 466 3.77 19.03 1.06
C VAL A 466 2.51 19.89 1.20
N ARG A 467 1.57 19.80 0.25
CA ARG A 467 0.28 20.50 0.32
C ARG A 467 -0.48 20.13 1.60
N ALA A 468 -0.55 18.83 1.92
CA ALA A 468 -1.24 18.35 3.12
C ALA A 468 -0.64 18.95 4.39
N VAL A 469 0.69 18.95 4.52
CA VAL A 469 1.37 19.52 5.69
C VAL A 469 1.09 21.02 5.84
N VAL A 470 1.16 21.80 4.76
CA VAL A 470 0.87 23.24 4.81
C VAL A 470 -0.56 23.51 5.23
N ASN A 471 -1.52 22.73 4.73
CA ASN A 471 -2.93 22.85 5.11
C ASN A 471 -3.18 22.44 6.56
N GLU A 472 -2.54 21.38 7.07
CA GLU A 472 -2.62 21.00 8.49
C GLU A 472 -2.05 22.09 9.41
N VAL A 473 -0.95 22.74 9.01
CA VAL A 473 -0.40 23.89 9.73
C VAL A 473 -1.38 25.06 9.74
N ALA A 474 -2.07 25.33 8.62
CA ALA A 474 -3.10 26.37 8.56
C ALA A 474 -4.29 26.06 9.49
N LEU A 475 -4.73 24.80 9.56
CA LEU A 475 -5.77 24.35 10.50
C LEU A 475 -5.34 24.55 11.96
N LEU A 476 -4.11 24.18 12.30
CA LEU A 476 -3.54 24.43 13.64
C LEU A 476 -3.41 25.93 13.95
N GLY A 477 -3.22 26.76 12.92
CA GLY A 477 -3.19 28.21 12.99
C GLY A 477 -4.57 28.87 13.10
N GLY A 478 -5.66 28.10 13.08
CA GLY A 478 -7.03 28.59 13.26
C GLY A 478 -7.87 28.68 11.99
N ALA A 479 -7.37 28.24 10.82
CA ALA A 479 -8.21 28.09 9.64
C ALA A 479 -9.24 26.96 9.83
N THR A 480 -10.41 27.09 9.24
CA THR A 480 -11.42 26.02 9.19
C THR A 480 -11.30 25.23 7.88
N MET A 481 -11.88 24.02 7.84
CA MET A 481 -11.95 23.23 6.60
C MET A 481 -12.60 24.03 5.45
N LYS A 482 -13.64 24.81 5.76
CA LYS A 482 -14.35 25.65 4.79
C LYS A 482 -13.49 26.79 4.24
N ASP A 483 -12.63 27.37 5.09
CA ASP A 483 -11.67 28.38 4.63
C ASP A 483 -10.71 27.76 3.61
N LEU A 484 -10.24 26.54 3.87
CA LEU A 484 -9.33 25.82 2.97
C LEU A 484 -9.98 25.35 1.67
N GLU A 485 -11.29 25.05 1.67
CA GLU A 485 -12.05 24.76 0.44
C GLU A 485 -12.11 25.97 -0.50
N SER A 486 -12.18 27.17 0.08
CA SER A 486 -12.24 28.43 -0.67
C SER A 486 -10.84 28.93 -1.06
N HIS A 487 -9.86 28.72 -0.20
CA HIS A 487 -8.48 29.17 -0.36
C HIS A 487 -7.52 28.15 0.25
N ASP A 488 -6.83 27.42 -0.62
CA ASP A 488 -5.95 26.32 -0.24
C ASP A 488 -4.47 26.78 -0.22
N PRO A 489 -3.92 27.19 0.96
CA PRO A 489 -2.56 27.71 1.05
C PRO A 489 -1.51 26.64 0.69
N GLY A 490 -1.80 25.37 0.94
CA GLY A 490 -0.93 24.27 0.53
C GLY A 490 -0.83 24.15 -0.98
N ARG A 491 -1.96 24.29 -1.69
CA ARG A 491 -2.00 24.33 -3.14
C ARG A 491 -1.23 25.52 -3.69
N GLU A 492 -1.42 26.72 -3.11
CA GLU A 492 -0.67 27.92 -3.50
C GLU A 492 0.83 27.74 -3.32
N PHE A 493 1.23 27.12 -2.21
CA PHE A 493 2.64 26.84 -1.90
C PHE A 493 3.31 25.93 -2.95
N ILE A 494 2.62 24.86 -3.37
CA ILE A 494 3.18 23.93 -4.36
C ILE A 494 3.01 24.41 -5.80
N TYR A 495 2.12 25.38 -6.07
CA TYR A 495 1.74 25.78 -7.43
C TYR A 495 2.93 26.16 -8.34
N PRO A 496 3.91 26.97 -7.88
CA PRO A 496 5.08 27.31 -8.72
C PRO A 496 5.90 26.10 -9.13
N PHE A 497 5.92 25.05 -8.31
CA PHE A 497 6.61 23.80 -8.63
C PHE A 497 5.83 22.99 -9.68
N LEU A 498 4.51 22.90 -9.53
CA LEU A 498 3.65 22.21 -10.50
C LEU A 498 3.74 22.81 -11.90
N GLN A 499 3.89 24.14 -12.00
CA GLN A 499 4.13 24.79 -13.29
C GLN A 499 5.45 24.36 -13.94
N LYS A 500 6.47 24.04 -13.13
CA LYS A 500 7.77 23.56 -13.60
C LYS A 500 7.83 22.07 -13.86
N GLN A 501 6.88 21.27 -13.36
CA GLN A 501 6.80 19.83 -13.63
C GLN A 501 6.66 19.52 -15.13
N ALA A 502 6.17 20.45 -15.94
CA ALA A 502 6.17 20.30 -17.39
C ALA A 502 7.57 20.09 -18.01
N LEU A 503 8.65 20.46 -17.31
CA LEU A 503 10.03 20.16 -17.72
C LEU A 503 10.42 18.68 -17.51
N LEU A 504 9.68 17.97 -16.65
CA LEU A 504 9.87 16.55 -16.35
C LEU A 504 9.08 15.65 -17.31
N GLN A 505 8.09 16.21 -18.01
CA GLN A 505 7.29 15.51 -19.02
C GLN A 505 8.16 15.11 -20.21
N ASN A 506 8.10 13.83 -20.60
CA ASN A 506 8.80 13.29 -21.76
C ASN A 506 10.30 13.67 -21.79
N CYS A 507 10.90 13.83 -20.60
CA CYS A 507 12.25 14.35 -20.45
C CYS A 507 13.27 13.41 -21.12
N PRO A 508 14.04 13.83 -22.13
CA PRO A 508 14.91 12.94 -22.91
C PRO A 508 16.15 12.44 -22.13
N ILE A 509 16.39 12.96 -20.93
CA ILE A 509 17.54 12.57 -20.11
C ILE A 509 17.29 11.20 -19.50
N GLN A 510 18.07 10.21 -19.94
CA GLN A 510 17.97 8.84 -19.45
C GLN A 510 18.27 8.78 -17.94
N GLY A 511 17.43 8.04 -17.20
CA GLY A 511 17.61 7.85 -15.75
C GLY A 511 17.23 9.04 -14.87
N GLN A 512 16.60 10.09 -15.40
CA GLN A 512 16.04 11.16 -14.56
C GLN A 512 14.92 10.56 -13.67
N PRO A 513 15.02 10.60 -12.33
CA PRO A 513 14.15 9.82 -11.45
C PRO A 513 12.69 10.30 -11.41
N PHE A 514 12.46 11.59 -11.58
CA PHE A 514 11.15 12.25 -11.46
C PHE A 514 10.45 12.51 -12.80
N SER A 515 11.01 12.05 -13.92
CA SER A 515 10.41 12.24 -15.24
C SER A 515 9.28 11.24 -15.46
N PHE A 516 8.29 11.66 -16.24
CA PHE A 516 7.12 10.86 -16.51
C PHE A 516 6.65 11.06 -17.96
N SER A 517 6.00 10.02 -18.49
CA SER A 517 5.51 9.98 -19.85
C SER A 517 4.10 10.53 -19.94
N VAL A 518 3.83 11.36 -20.94
CA VAL A 518 2.51 11.97 -21.22
C VAL A 518 2.32 12.11 -22.72
N PHE A 519 1.09 12.34 -23.16
CA PHE A 519 0.79 12.83 -24.50
C PHE A 519 0.87 14.36 -24.50
N ASP A 520 1.97 14.94 -24.98
CA ASP A 520 2.14 16.40 -25.06
C ASP A 520 2.52 16.96 -26.43
N GLY A 521 2.55 16.09 -27.46
CA GLY A 521 3.05 16.43 -28.80
C GLY A 521 4.55 16.25 -28.96
N PHE A 522 5.28 15.78 -27.93
CA PHE A 522 6.71 15.49 -28.00
C PHE A 522 7.01 13.99 -27.79
N PRO A 523 8.20 13.50 -28.22
CA PRO A 523 8.54 12.08 -28.16
C PRO A 523 8.43 11.50 -26.75
N VAL A 524 7.69 10.40 -26.62
CA VAL A 524 7.49 9.68 -25.37
C VAL A 524 8.59 8.63 -25.16
N GLN A 525 9.10 8.51 -23.94
CA GLN A 525 10.04 7.45 -23.58
C GLN A 525 9.30 6.13 -23.36
N MET A 526 9.49 5.18 -24.27
CA MET A 526 8.83 3.89 -24.22
C MET A 526 9.24 3.05 -23.01
N GLU A 527 10.42 3.28 -22.44
CA GLU A 527 10.88 2.60 -21.21
C GLU A 527 10.00 2.92 -19.99
N ARG A 528 9.21 4.00 -20.06
CA ARG A 528 8.27 4.44 -19.01
C ARG A 528 6.80 4.16 -19.36
N VAL A 529 6.55 3.58 -20.52
CA VAL A 529 5.22 3.11 -20.93
C VAL A 529 5.07 1.69 -20.41
N LYS A 530 4.03 1.43 -19.62
CA LYS A 530 3.74 0.07 -19.16
C LYS A 530 2.89 -0.62 -20.21
N VAL A 531 3.39 -1.73 -20.73
CA VAL A 531 2.67 -2.61 -21.66
C VAL A 531 2.39 -3.92 -20.95
N PHE A 532 1.11 -4.24 -20.78
CA PHE A 532 0.66 -5.45 -20.12
C PHE A 532 0.06 -6.41 -21.14
N SER A 533 0.47 -7.68 -21.10
CA SER A 533 -0.27 -8.72 -21.81
C SER A 533 -1.56 -9.02 -21.05
N VAL A 534 -2.67 -9.15 -21.79
CA VAL A 534 -3.99 -9.45 -21.21
C VAL A 534 -4.22 -10.96 -21.06
N GLY A 535 -3.37 -11.79 -21.68
CA GLY A 535 -3.35 -13.24 -21.43
C GLY A 535 -4.70 -13.89 -21.72
N ASP A 536 -5.27 -14.59 -20.75
CA ASP A 536 -6.61 -15.22 -20.79
C ASP A 536 -7.69 -14.45 -20.02
N ALA A 537 -7.38 -13.21 -19.60
CA ALA A 537 -8.35 -12.38 -18.90
C ALA A 537 -9.60 -12.16 -19.76
N LYS A 538 -10.75 -12.23 -19.08
CA LYS A 538 -12.07 -12.01 -19.67
C LYS A 538 -12.54 -10.57 -19.52
N GLU A 539 -11.97 -9.84 -18.58
CA GLU A 539 -12.39 -8.50 -18.22
C GLU A 539 -11.17 -7.59 -18.07
N VAL A 540 -11.32 -6.35 -18.53
CA VAL A 540 -10.35 -5.27 -18.34
C VAL A 540 -11.11 -4.04 -17.85
N VAL A 541 -10.57 -3.39 -16.83
CA VAL A 541 -11.06 -2.09 -16.33
C VAL A 541 -10.01 -1.04 -16.64
N LEU A 542 -10.43 0.08 -17.21
CA LEU A 542 -9.62 1.24 -17.56
C LEU A 542 -10.22 2.46 -16.84
N ALA A 543 -9.38 3.29 -16.20
CA ALA A 543 -9.87 4.50 -15.55
C ALA A 543 -8.86 5.65 -15.55
N SER A 544 -9.34 6.87 -15.36
CA SER A 544 -8.49 8.03 -15.05
C SER A 544 -7.98 8.01 -13.61
N ASP A 545 -7.16 8.99 -13.23
CA ASP A 545 -6.68 9.21 -11.86
C ASP A 545 -7.75 9.88 -10.95
N GLY A 546 -8.95 10.13 -11.48
CA GLY A 546 -10.09 10.67 -10.72
C GLY A 546 -10.66 9.75 -9.64
N TYR A 547 -10.19 8.51 -9.56
CA TYR A 547 -10.50 7.57 -8.50
C TYR A 547 -9.29 7.40 -7.56
N PRO A 548 -9.43 7.69 -6.25
CA PRO A 548 -8.40 7.43 -5.25
C PRO A 548 -7.92 5.96 -5.20
N HIS A 549 -8.81 5.04 -5.58
CA HIS A 549 -8.50 3.63 -5.79
C HIS A 549 -9.48 3.07 -6.81
N LEU A 550 -8.98 2.36 -7.82
CA LEU A 550 -9.81 1.67 -8.80
C LEU A 550 -10.18 0.27 -8.30
N TYR A 551 -11.49 -0.03 -8.27
CA TYR A 551 -12.00 -1.38 -8.02
C TYR A 551 -12.54 -2.02 -9.30
N SER A 552 -12.74 -3.34 -9.26
CA SER A 552 -13.25 -4.15 -10.39
C SER A 552 -14.69 -3.86 -10.79
N THR A 553 -15.41 -3.04 -10.00
CA THR A 553 -16.74 -2.52 -10.32
C THR A 553 -16.77 -1.00 -10.19
N LEU A 554 -17.58 -0.36 -11.03
CA LEU A 554 -17.85 1.07 -10.97
C LEU A 554 -18.44 1.44 -9.61
N TYR A 555 -19.38 0.63 -9.11
CA TYR A 555 -20.02 0.84 -7.82
C TYR A 555 -19.00 0.95 -6.68
N ALA A 556 -18.11 -0.03 -6.53
CA ALA A 556 -17.10 0.00 -5.47
C ALA A 556 -16.15 1.20 -5.60
N SER A 557 -15.76 1.55 -6.84
CA SER A 557 -14.90 2.72 -7.11
C SER A 557 -15.56 4.04 -6.72
N GLU A 558 -16.83 4.23 -7.08
CA GLU A 558 -17.61 5.43 -6.72
C GLU A 558 -17.96 5.47 -5.23
N CYS A 559 -18.27 4.33 -4.61
CA CYS A 559 -18.46 4.25 -3.17
C CYS A 559 -17.20 4.69 -2.41
N TYR A 560 -16.01 4.23 -2.84
CA TYR A 560 -14.76 4.53 -2.14
C TYR A 560 -14.41 6.01 -2.29
N LEU A 561 -14.57 6.55 -3.49
CA LEU A 561 -14.46 7.98 -3.73
C LEU A 561 -15.42 8.76 -2.84
N ALA A 562 -16.70 8.41 -2.81
CA ALA A 562 -17.70 9.14 -2.05
C ALA A 562 -17.43 9.12 -0.53
N ASP A 563 -16.87 8.02 -0.01
CA ASP A 563 -16.41 7.91 1.38
C ASP A 563 -15.22 8.83 1.67
N ILE A 564 -14.24 8.89 0.76
CA ILE A 564 -13.11 9.84 0.84
C ILE A 564 -13.62 11.28 0.87
N LEU A 565 -14.47 11.65 -0.10
CA LEU A 565 -14.91 13.02 -0.27
C LEU A 565 -15.75 13.52 0.91
N GLU A 566 -16.51 12.64 1.55
CA GLU A 566 -17.29 12.98 2.75
C GLU A 566 -16.41 13.20 3.98
N LYS A 567 -15.40 12.35 4.17
CA LYS A 567 -14.55 12.36 5.38
C LYS A 567 -13.33 13.28 5.26
N ASP A 568 -12.85 13.51 4.04
CA ASP A 568 -11.66 14.28 3.71
C ASP A 568 -11.84 14.99 2.34
N PRO A 569 -12.78 15.95 2.25
CA PRO A 569 -13.08 16.66 0.99
C PRO A 569 -11.87 17.41 0.41
N LEU A 570 -10.94 17.82 1.27
CA LEU A 570 -9.70 18.50 0.87
C LEU A 570 -8.62 17.54 0.37
N CYS A 571 -8.78 16.23 0.54
CA CYS A 571 -7.80 15.22 0.16
C CYS A 571 -6.41 15.51 0.76
N ILE A 572 -6.35 15.66 2.09
CA ILE A 572 -5.10 15.97 2.83
C ILE A 572 -4.75 14.91 3.91
N ARG A 573 -5.63 13.93 4.16
CA ARG A 573 -5.48 12.90 5.21
C ARG A 573 -5.66 11.47 4.68
N LEU A 574 -6.85 11.16 4.16
CA LEU A 574 -7.26 9.79 3.79
C LEU A 574 -6.78 9.38 2.39
N TYR A 575 -6.76 10.35 1.47
CA TYR A 575 -6.15 10.26 0.16
C TYR A 575 -5.50 11.62 -0.09
N LYS A 576 -4.18 11.67 -0.13
CA LYS A 576 -3.47 12.93 -0.31
C LYS A 576 -3.31 13.19 -1.79
N SER A 577 -3.85 14.30 -2.25
CA SER A 577 -3.72 14.72 -3.64
C SER A 577 -3.15 16.12 -3.73
N THR A 578 -2.60 16.46 -4.91
CA THR A 578 -2.15 17.83 -5.19
C THR A 578 -3.33 18.81 -5.23
N LYS A 579 -4.58 18.33 -5.23
CA LYS A 579 -5.83 19.11 -5.24
C LYS A 579 -6.88 18.44 -4.34
N GLY A 580 -7.84 19.23 -3.85
CA GLY A 580 -9.04 18.75 -3.17
C GLY A 580 -10.31 19.23 -3.87
N ILE A 581 -11.48 18.99 -3.28
CA ILE A 581 -12.73 19.59 -3.74
C ILE A 581 -12.61 21.12 -3.65
N GLN A 582 -13.07 21.79 -4.71
CA GLN A 582 -13.26 23.24 -4.75
C GLN A 582 -14.75 23.57 -4.78
N GLU A 583 -15.10 24.79 -4.35
CA GLU A 583 -16.49 25.25 -4.37
C GLU A 583 -17.14 25.08 -5.75
N GLY A 584 -18.29 24.39 -5.78
CA GLY A 584 -19.04 24.09 -7.00
C GLY A 584 -18.59 22.86 -7.78
N ASN A 585 -17.55 22.15 -7.34
CA ASN A 585 -17.18 20.85 -7.89
C ASN A 585 -17.82 19.70 -7.11
N CYS A 586 -18.24 18.64 -7.81
CA CYS A 586 -18.75 17.41 -7.21
C CYS A 586 -17.67 16.38 -6.85
N SER A 587 -16.40 16.65 -7.18
CA SER A 587 -15.23 15.79 -6.94
C SER A 587 -13.96 16.64 -6.96
N PHE A 588 -12.83 16.10 -6.46
CA PHE A 588 -11.52 16.73 -6.61
C PHE A 588 -11.01 16.64 -8.06
N ASP A 589 -11.51 15.68 -8.84
CA ASP A 589 -11.17 15.52 -10.25
C ASP A 589 -12.30 15.02 -11.15
N ASP A 590 -12.07 15.17 -12.46
CA ASP A 590 -12.87 14.55 -13.52
C ASP A 590 -12.71 13.03 -13.45
N ARG A 591 -13.69 12.27 -13.94
CA ARG A 591 -13.70 10.81 -13.82
C ARG A 591 -14.08 10.13 -15.11
N ALA A 592 -13.29 9.13 -15.47
CA ALA A 592 -13.59 8.17 -16.50
C ALA A 592 -13.35 6.75 -15.97
N TYR A 593 -14.37 5.89 -16.10
CA TYR A 593 -14.33 4.47 -15.77
C TYR A 593 -14.89 3.68 -16.95
N LEU A 594 -14.19 2.63 -17.37
CA LEU A 594 -14.61 1.77 -18.46
C LEU A 594 -14.25 0.30 -18.16
N LYS A 595 -15.27 -0.52 -17.93
CA LYS A 595 -15.14 -1.97 -17.81
C LYS A 595 -15.61 -2.65 -19.08
N ILE A 596 -14.73 -3.45 -19.67
CA ILE A 596 -15.01 -4.23 -20.88
C ILE A 596 -14.88 -5.72 -20.60
N ARG A 597 -15.82 -6.49 -21.15
CA ARG A 597 -15.73 -7.94 -21.30
C ARG A 597 -15.25 -8.29 -22.70
N ILE A 598 -14.22 -9.13 -22.74
CA ILE A 598 -13.57 -9.61 -23.96
C ILE A 598 -14.27 -10.90 -24.39
N ASN A 599 -14.98 -10.84 -25.52
CA ASN A 599 -15.56 -12.05 -26.12
C ASN A 599 -14.59 -12.57 -27.19
N ARG A 600 -14.10 -13.80 -27.00
CA ARG A 600 -13.15 -14.47 -27.90
C ARG A 600 -13.85 -15.43 -28.84
#